data_AF-K6ZNF3-F1
#
_entry.id   AF-K6ZNF3-F1
#
_cell.length_a   1.000
_cell.length_b   1.000
_cell.length_c   1.000
_cell.angle_alpha   90.00
_cell.angle_beta   90.00
_cell.angle_gamma   90.00
#
_symmetry.space_group_name_H-M   'P 1'
#
loop_
_entity.id
_entity.type
_entity.pdbx_description
1 polymer ?
#
loop_
_entity_poly.entity_id
_entity_poly.type
_entity_poly.pdbx_seq_one_letter_code
_entity_poly.pdbx_strand_id
1 'polypeptide(L)'
;MSKPKKKLSAQEKGKLNAKKIFDWLATNPNIPLYQGKVNKTAICKQHGVPKSTIETNSELRELFEINGPIEELASKQKLANASNSQPAKEPVRVASDESTSMLEDKIDELEKSLSAIRLDLASEEFLLATGRYIPRLYNHFKEHG
;
A
#
# COMPACT_ATOMS: atom_id res chain seq x y z
N MET A 1 9.79 16.07 -31.22
CA MET A 1 10.81 16.83 -30.45
C MET A 1 10.60 16.60 -28.96
N SER A 2 11.27 15.60 -28.36
CA SER A 2 11.15 15.33 -26.92
C SER A 2 12.07 16.28 -26.15
N LYS A 3 11.52 17.11 -25.26
CA LYS A 3 12.32 18.08 -24.48
C LYS A 3 13.29 17.31 -23.57
N PRO A 4 14.58 17.68 -23.51
CA PRO A 4 15.54 17.01 -22.63
C PRO A 4 15.09 17.20 -21.17
N LYS A 5 14.95 16.10 -20.43
CA LYS A 5 14.61 16.13 -19.00
C LYS A 5 15.68 16.95 -18.27
N LYS A 6 15.31 18.15 -17.79
CA LYS A 6 16.18 18.96 -16.92
C LYS A 6 16.62 18.09 -15.75
N LYS A 7 17.94 17.86 -15.63
CA LYS A 7 18.51 17.20 -14.46
C LYS A 7 18.31 18.15 -13.28
N LEU A 8 17.30 17.88 -12.46
CA LEU A 8 17.02 18.63 -11.23
C LEU A 8 18.25 18.60 -10.33
N SER A 9 18.55 19.75 -9.72
CA SER A 9 19.59 19.88 -8.70
C SER A 9 19.29 18.97 -7.51
N ALA A 10 20.32 18.56 -6.77
CA ALA A 10 20.16 17.77 -5.56
C ALA A 10 19.20 18.43 -4.56
N GLN A 11 19.25 19.76 -4.47
CA GLN A 11 18.37 20.55 -3.60
C GLN A 11 16.90 20.49 -4.07
N GLU A 12 16.65 20.65 -5.37
CA GLU A 12 15.30 20.57 -5.95
C GLU A 12 14.70 19.17 -5.81
N LYS A 13 15.51 18.12 -5.96
CA LYS A 13 15.09 16.73 -5.71
C LYS A 13 14.67 16.53 -4.24
N GLY A 14 15.42 17.10 -3.31
CA GLY A 14 15.10 17.07 -1.89
C GLY A 14 13.74 17.71 -1.60
N LYS A 15 13.49 18.91 -2.15
CA LYS A 15 12.20 19.61 -2.02
C LYS A 15 11.04 18.81 -2.61
N LEU A 16 11.24 18.23 -3.79
CA LEU A 16 10.22 17.40 -4.43
C LEU A 16 9.89 16.16 -3.59
N ASN A 17 10.90 15.57 -2.95
CA ASN A 17 10.70 14.43 -2.06
C ASN A 17 9.96 14.81 -0.77
N ALA A 18 10.31 15.95 -0.16
CA ALA A 18 9.57 16.47 0.99
C ALA A 18 8.10 16.73 0.63
N LYS A 19 7.84 17.37 -0.52
CA LYS A 19 6.49 17.61 -1.01
C LYS A 19 5.70 16.31 -1.23
N LYS A 20 6.31 15.28 -1.81
CA LYS A 20 5.64 13.97 -2.00
C LYS A 20 5.21 13.35 -0.68
N ILE A 21 6.07 13.40 0.33
CA ILE A 21 5.75 12.87 1.67
C ILE A 21 4.67 13.74 2.32
N PHE A 22 4.74 15.06 2.18
CA PHE A 22 3.71 15.97 2.66
C PHE A 22 2.34 15.73 2.02
N ASP A 23 2.28 15.64 0.69
CA ASP A 23 1.05 15.34 -0.07
C ASP A 23 0.49 13.97 0.33
N TRP A 24 1.37 12.99 0.58
CA TRP A 24 0.98 11.69 1.11
C TRP A 24 0.38 11.80 2.51
N LEU A 25 0.96 12.59 3.43
CA LEU A 25 0.40 12.80 4.76
C LEU A 25 -0.98 13.48 4.71
N ALA A 26 -1.20 14.39 3.76
CA ALA A 26 -2.50 15.03 3.56
C ALA A 26 -3.62 14.04 3.20
N THR A 27 -3.29 12.89 2.59
CA THR A 27 -4.26 11.81 2.33
C THR A 27 -4.60 10.94 3.55
N ASN A 28 -4.16 11.31 4.76
CA ASN A 28 -4.36 10.54 6.01
C ASN A 28 -3.98 9.04 5.87
N PRO A 29 -2.74 8.74 5.45
CA PRO A 29 -2.32 7.38 5.18
C PRO A 29 -2.02 6.61 6.47
N ASN A 30 -2.04 5.27 6.40
CA ASN A 30 -1.58 4.43 7.50
C ASN A 30 -0.05 4.58 7.67
N ILE A 31 0.42 5.06 8.83
CA ILE A 31 1.84 5.27 9.09
C ILE A 31 2.46 3.95 9.54
N PRO A 32 3.48 3.43 8.85
CA PRO A 32 4.14 2.20 9.28
C PRO A 32 4.85 2.40 10.61
N LEU A 33 4.52 1.56 11.59
CA LEU A 33 5.10 1.57 12.93
C LEU A 33 6.00 0.34 13.13
N TYR A 34 7.10 0.51 13.86
CA TYR A 34 7.97 -0.57 14.32
C TYR A 34 8.25 -0.39 15.81
N GLN A 35 7.92 -1.39 16.62
CA GLN A 35 8.02 -1.34 18.08
C GLN A 35 7.36 -0.08 18.69
N GLY A 36 6.21 0.31 18.14
CA GLY A 36 5.48 1.51 18.58
C GLY A 36 6.12 2.85 18.19
N LYS A 37 7.18 2.86 17.39
CA LYS A 37 7.79 4.09 16.85
C LYS A 37 7.57 4.20 15.34
N VAL A 38 7.58 5.42 14.81
CA VAL A 38 7.47 5.65 13.36
C VAL A 38 8.63 4.95 12.63
N ASN A 39 8.30 4.09 11.68
CA ASN A 39 9.30 3.40 10.87
C ASN A 39 9.75 4.30 9.71
N LYS A 40 10.73 5.17 10.00
CA LYS A 40 11.30 6.12 9.02
C LYS A 40 11.82 5.43 7.76
N THR A 41 12.41 4.24 7.92
CA THR A 41 12.96 3.45 6.79
C THR A 41 11.86 2.95 5.86
N ALA A 42 10.72 2.49 6.39
CA ALA A 42 9.59 2.03 5.59
C ALA A 42 8.99 3.18 4.76
N ILE A 43 8.79 4.35 5.39
CA ILE A 43 8.27 5.55 4.71
C ILE A 43 9.24 5.98 3.60
N CYS A 44 10.54 6.01 3.90
CA CYS A 44 11.59 6.31 2.92
C CYS A 44 11.56 5.35 1.72
N LYS A 45 11.44 4.05 1.98
CA LYS A 45 11.37 3.02 0.93
C LYS A 45 10.13 3.20 0.06
N GLN A 46 8.98 3.52 0.65
CA GLN A 46 7.72 3.74 -0.07
C GLN A 46 7.80 4.93 -1.04
N HIS A 47 8.53 5.99 -0.67
CA HIS A 47 8.67 7.19 -1.50
C HIS A 47 9.95 7.24 -2.33
N GLY A 48 10.78 6.19 -2.29
CA GLY A 48 12.05 6.13 -3.01
C GLY A 48 13.07 7.16 -2.53
N VAL A 49 13.00 7.55 -1.25
CA VAL A 49 13.88 8.54 -0.64
C VAL A 49 14.96 7.82 0.18
N PRO A 50 16.26 8.04 -0.04
CA PRO A 50 17.30 7.47 0.81
C PRO A 50 17.20 8.02 2.23
N LYS A 51 17.41 7.18 3.25
CA LYS A 51 17.37 7.60 4.66
C LYS A 51 18.33 8.75 4.96
N SER A 52 19.52 8.74 4.36
CA SER A 52 20.52 9.82 4.48
C SER A 52 20.02 11.18 3.98
N THR A 53 19.02 11.19 3.09
CA THR A 53 18.41 12.43 2.59
C THR A 53 17.54 13.11 3.64
N ILE A 54 17.01 12.37 4.62
CA ILE A 54 16.25 12.97 5.74
C ILE A 54 17.17 13.87 6.58
N GLU A 55 18.40 13.42 6.84
CA GLU A 55 19.35 14.16 7.69
C GLU A 55 19.93 15.37 6.95
N THR A 56 20.05 15.28 5.62
CA THR A 56 20.68 16.31 4.79
C THR A 56 19.69 17.41 4.35
N ASN A 57 18.39 17.11 4.28
CA ASN A 57 17.36 18.04 3.84
C ASN A 57 16.51 18.52 5.03
N SER A 58 16.50 19.83 5.28
CA SER A 58 15.78 20.44 6.40
C SER A 58 14.26 20.19 6.36
N GLU A 59 13.64 20.25 5.18
CA GLU A 59 12.19 20.05 5.03
C GLU A 59 11.79 18.60 5.35
N LEU A 60 12.60 17.62 4.93
CA LEU A 60 12.39 16.23 5.35
C LEU A 60 12.65 16.06 6.84
N ARG A 61 13.66 16.73 7.39
CA ARG A 61 13.95 16.63 8.82
C ARG A 61 12.76 17.07 9.65
N GLU A 62 12.16 18.22 9.32
CA GLU A 62 10.96 18.79 9.97
C GLU A 62 9.78 17.81 9.94
N LEU A 63 9.53 17.12 8.82
CA LEU A 63 8.46 16.12 8.72
C LEU A 63 8.65 14.94 9.67
N PHE A 64 9.91 14.55 9.95
CA PHE A 64 10.30 13.40 10.76
C PHE A 64 10.76 13.77 12.19
N GLU A 65 10.52 14.99 12.65
CA GLU A 65 10.80 15.42 14.03
C GLU A 65 9.91 14.71 15.05
N ILE A 66 10.34 14.74 16.32
CA ILE A 66 9.72 14.03 17.46
C ILE A 66 8.28 14.52 17.76
N ASN A 67 7.90 15.69 17.23
CA ASN A 67 6.52 16.20 17.24
C ASN A 67 6.09 16.63 15.83
N GLY A 68 6.67 16.01 14.80
CA GLY A 68 6.37 16.33 13.42
C GLY A 68 4.99 15.79 13.00
N PRO A 69 4.50 16.22 11.81
CA PRO A 69 3.20 15.78 11.27
C PRO A 69 3.05 14.25 11.17
N ILE A 70 4.16 13.54 10.91
CA ILE A 70 4.18 12.08 10.83
C ILE A 70 3.94 11.45 12.20
N GLU A 71 4.53 12.01 13.25
CA GLU A 71 4.40 11.50 14.62
C GLU A 71 3.02 11.80 15.21
N GLU A 72 2.42 12.95 14.86
CA GLU A 72 1.04 13.26 15.21
C GLU A 72 0.05 12.26 14.59
N LEU A 73 0.17 11.99 13.29
CA LEU A 73 -0.69 11.00 12.61
C LEU A 73 -0.49 9.59 13.17
N ALA A 74 0.76 9.19 13.42
CA ALA A 74 1.07 7.92 14.07
C ALA A 74 0.44 7.82 15.48
N SER A 75 0.46 8.91 16.25
CA SER A 75 -0.13 8.95 17.59
C SER A 75 -1.65 8.88 17.54
N LYS A 76 -2.29 9.58 16.61
CA LYS A 76 -3.74 9.48 16.35
C LYS A 76 -4.14 8.04 15.98
N GLN A 77 -3.35 7.36 15.15
CA GLN A 77 -3.58 5.96 14.79
C GLN A 77 -3.44 5.01 15.99
N LYS A 78 -2.42 5.22 16.83
CA LYS A 78 -2.27 4.46 18.07
C LYS A 78 -3.45 4.66 19.01
N LEU A 79 -3.93 5.89 19.16
CA LEU A 79 -5.09 6.19 20.01
C LEU A 79 -6.36 5.56 19.46
N ALA A 80 -6.59 5.60 18.14
CA ALA A 80 -7.72 4.95 17.50
C ALA A 80 -7.69 3.41 17.68
N ASN A 81 -6.51 2.80 17.56
CA ASN A 81 -6.34 1.37 17.79
C ASN A 81 -6.48 1.01 19.28
N ALA A 82 -5.97 1.85 20.18
CA ALA A 82 -6.10 1.67 21.62
C ALA A 82 -7.55 1.80 22.11
N SER A 83 -8.38 2.65 21.49
CA SER A 83 -9.81 2.72 21.79
C SER A 83 -10.60 1.47 21.38
N ASN A 84 -10.02 0.62 20.51
CA ASN A 84 -10.59 -0.67 20.11
C ASN A 84 -10.03 -1.86 20.90
N SER A 85 -9.06 -1.65 21.79
CA SER A 85 -8.46 -2.73 22.58
C SER A 85 -8.58 -2.43 24.08
N GLN A 86 -9.49 -3.14 24.75
CA GLN A 86 -9.40 -3.34 26.20
C GLN A 86 -8.00 -3.89 26.58
N PRO A 87 -7.50 -3.63 27.80
CA PRO A 87 -6.12 -3.93 28.15
C PRO A 87 -5.99 -5.43 28.46
N ALA A 88 -5.55 -6.23 27.48
CA ALA A 88 -5.14 -7.60 27.74
C ALA A 88 -3.62 -7.66 27.87
N LYS A 89 -3.16 -7.73 29.12
CA LYS A 89 -1.91 -8.41 29.44
C LYS A 89 -2.08 -9.88 29.03
N GLU A 90 -1.31 -10.36 28.06
CA GLU A 90 -0.71 -11.70 28.01
C GLU A 90 0.03 -11.92 26.68
N PRO A 91 1.17 -12.64 26.66
CA PRO A 91 1.88 -12.96 25.44
C PRO A 91 1.13 -14.06 24.68
N VAL A 92 0.32 -13.67 23.70
CA VAL A 92 -0.39 -14.62 22.84
C VAL A 92 0.63 -15.37 21.98
N ARG A 93 0.88 -16.61 22.39
CA ARG A 93 1.50 -17.65 21.57
C ARG A 93 0.65 -17.84 20.31
N VAL A 94 1.27 -17.56 19.17
CA VAL A 94 1.12 -18.24 17.88
C VAL A 94 -0.29 -18.79 17.58
N ALA A 95 -1.21 -17.92 17.17
CA ALA A 95 -2.35 -18.31 16.32
C ALA A 95 -2.00 -17.94 14.87
N SER A 96 -0.91 -18.51 14.36
CA SER A 96 -0.38 -18.19 13.04
C SER A 96 -1.03 -19.01 11.92
N ASP A 97 -1.63 -20.17 12.22
CA ASP A 97 -2.04 -21.10 11.16
C ASP A 97 -3.42 -20.78 10.57
N GLU A 98 -4.38 -20.33 11.39
CA GLU A 98 -5.75 -20.04 10.93
C GLU A 98 -5.84 -18.71 10.18
N SER A 99 -4.98 -17.76 10.53
CA SER A 99 -4.88 -16.49 9.81
C SER A 99 -4.13 -16.64 8.49
N THR A 100 -3.18 -17.57 8.37
CA THR A 100 -2.51 -17.86 7.09
C THR A 100 -3.39 -18.65 6.13
N SER A 101 -4.15 -19.63 6.61
CA SER A 101 -5.04 -20.42 5.74
C SER A 101 -6.15 -19.55 5.12
N MET A 102 -6.75 -18.66 5.90
CA MET A 102 -7.76 -17.72 5.38
C MET A 102 -7.19 -16.75 4.34
N LEU A 103 -5.90 -16.38 4.47
CA LEU A 103 -5.23 -15.54 3.48
C LEU A 103 -4.92 -16.32 2.20
N GLU A 104 -4.49 -17.57 2.31
CA GLU A 104 -4.29 -18.48 1.17
C GLU A 104 -5.59 -18.71 0.41
N ASP A 105 -6.69 -19.01 1.11
CA ASP A 105 -8.02 -19.15 0.51
C ASP A 105 -8.45 -17.88 -0.24
N LYS A 106 -8.14 -16.71 0.33
CA LYS A 106 -8.48 -15.43 -0.30
C LYS A 106 -7.64 -15.15 -1.54
N ILE A 107 -6.37 -15.54 -1.51
CA ILE A 107 -5.47 -15.44 -2.67
C ILE A 107 -6.01 -16.33 -3.79
N ASP A 108 -6.35 -17.58 -3.50
CA ASP A 108 -6.90 -18.53 -4.47
C ASP A 108 -8.22 -18.04 -5.08
N GLU A 109 -9.11 -17.47 -4.27
CA GLU A 109 -10.36 -16.87 -4.76
C GLU A 109 -10.09 -15.70 -5.71
N LEU A 110 -9.15 -14.82 -5.34
CA LEU A 110 -8.77 -13.68 -6.16
C LEU A 110 -8.09 -14.11 -7.47
N GLU A 111 -7.23 -15.11 -7.45
CA GLU A 111 -6.58 -15.65 -8.65
C GLU A 111 -7.58 -16.27 -9.63
N LYS A 112 -8.58 -17.00 -9.11
CA LYS A 112 -9.70 -17.52 -9.91
C LYS A 112 -10.49 -16.39 -10.55
N SER A 113 -10.81 -15.34 -9.78
CA SER A 113 -11.56 -14.18 -10.30
C SER A 113 -10.79 -13.45 -11.41
N LEU A 114 -9.47 -13.27 -11.25
CA LEU A 114 -8.62 -12.65 -12.26
C LEU A 114 -8.52 -13.49 -13.53
N SER A 115 -8.42 -14.81 -13.38
CA SER A 115 -8.36 -15.73 -14.51
C SER A 115 -9.65 -15.70 -15.33
N ALA A 116 -10.81 -15.64 -14.66
CA ALA A 116 -12.11 -15.46 -15.29
C ALA A 116 -12.20 -14.13 -16.06
N ILE A 117 -11.80 -13.02 -15.45
CA ILE A 117 -11.81 -11.70 -16.09
C ILE A 117 -10.89 -11.67 -17.32
N ARG A 118 -9.71 -12.29 -17.23
CA ARG A 118 -8.77 -12.39 -18.36
C ARG A 118 -9.35 -13.18 -19.53
N LEU A 119 -10.05 -14.28 -19.23
CA LEU A 119 -10.70 -15.09 -20.25
C LEU A 119 -11.84 -14.32 -20.92
N ASP A 120 -12.65 -13.60 -20.14
CA ASP A 120 -13.71 -12.73 -20.63
C ASP A 120 -13.16 -11.66 -21.57
N LEU A 121 -12.11 -10.95 -21.13
CA LEU A 121 -11.44 -9.94 -21.94
C LEU A 121 -10.91 -10.52 -23.25
N ALA A 122 -10.23 -11.67 -23.20
CA ALA A 122 -9.73 -12.34 -24.40
C ALA A 122 -10.86 -12.76 -25.35
N SER A 123 -12.02 -13.18 -24.82
CA SER A 123 -13.18 -13.54 -25.63
C SER A 123 -13.80 -12.32 -26.31
N GLU A 124 -13.82 -11.17 -25.65
CA GLU A 124 -14.29 -9.89 -26.21
C GLU A 124 -13.33 -9.38 -27.28
N GLU A 125 -12.02 -9.43 -27.02
CA GLU A 125 -10.99 -9.08 -28.00
C GLU A 125 -11.07 -9.99 -29.24
N PHE A 126 -11.28 -11.28 -29.04
CA PHE A 126 -11.46 -12.24 -30.14
C PHE A 126 -12.71 -11.95 -30.96
N LEU A 127 -13.83 -11.62 -30.30
CA LEU A 127 -15.06 -11.21 -30.97
C LEU A 127 -14.84 -9.94 -31.79
N LEU A 128 -14.17 -8.93 -31.23
CA LEU A 128 -13.86 -7.69 -31.93
C LEU A 128 -12.94 -7.93 -33.13
N ALA A 129 -11.94 -8.80 -33.00
CA ALA A 129 -10.96 -9.06 -34.05
C ALA A 129 -11.51 -9.94 -35.19
N THR A 130 -12.35 -10.94 -34.86
CA THR A 130 -12.76 -11.98 -35.82
C THR A 130 -14.25 -11.95 -36.17
N GLY A 131 -15.05 -11.20 -35.43
CA GLY A 131 -16.52 -11.21 -35.52
C GLY A 131 -17.17 -12.52 -35.04
N ARG A 132 -16.39 -13.45 -34.45
CA ARG A 132 -16.89 -14.74 -33.96
C ARG A 132 -16.97 -14.75 -32.45
N TYR A 133 -18.14 -15.09 -31.93
CA TYR A 133 -18.38 -15.22 -30.50
C TYR A 133 -17.96 -16.61 -30.00
N ILE A 134 -17.23 -16.65 -28.89
CA ILE A 134 -16.95 -17.90 -28.15
C ILE A 134 -17.91 -17.94 -26.96
N PRO A 135 -18.92 -18.83 -26.96
CA PRO A 135 -19.82 -18.97 -25.82
C PRO A 135 -19.04 -19.32 -24.57
N ARG A 136 -19.22 -18.51 -23.53
CA ARG A 136 -18.60 -18.73 -22.22
C ARG A 136 -19.01 -20.10 -21.66
N LEU A 137 -18.05 -20.94 -21.29
CA LEU A 137 -18.27 -22.24 -20.66
C LEU A 137 -18.53 -22.12 -19.14
N TYR A 138 -19.34 -21.15 -18.69
CA TYR A 138 -19.73 -21.07 -17.28
C TYR A 138 -20.91 -22.00 -17.00
N ASN A 139 -20.64 -23.30 -16.96
CA ASN A 139 -21.50 -24.23 -16.23
C ASN A 139 -20.88 -24.47 -14.85
N HIS A 140 -21.74 -24.39 -13.83
CA HIS A 140 -21.51 -24.62 -12.39
C HIS A 140 -20.71 -23.57 -11.62
N PHE A 141 -21.43 -22.62 -11.00
CA PHE A 141 -21.50 -22.49 -9.53
C PHE A 141 -22.81 -21.75 -9.17
N LYS A 142 -23.95 -22.34 -9.54
CA LYS A 142 -25.24 -22.10 -8.89
C LYS A 142 -25.72 -23.48 -8.47
N GLU A 143 -25.58 -23.78 -7.19
CA GLU A 143 -26.45 -24.67 -6.39
C GLU A 143 -25.74 -24.98 -5.07
N HIS A 144 -25.96 -24.12 -4.07
CA HIS A 144 -26.11 -24.54 -2.68
C HIS A 144 -27.18 -23.64 -2.07
N GLY A 145 -28.43 -24.08 -2.23
CA GLY A 145 -29.54 -23.79 -1.33
C GLY A 145 -29.78 -25.03 -0.48
#